data_AF-C0W486-F1
#
_entry.id   AF-C0W486-F1
#
_cell.length_a   1.000
_cell.length_b   1.000
_cell.length_c   1.000
_cell.angle_alpha   90.00
_cell.angle_beta   90.00
_cell.angle_gamma   90.00
#
_symmetry.space_group_name_H-M   'P 1'
#
loop_
_entity.id
_entity.type
_entity.pdbx_description
1 polymer ?
#
loop_
_entity_poly.entity_id
_entity_poly.type
_entity_poly.pdbx_seq_one_letter_code
_entity_poly.pdbx_strand_id
1 'polypeptide(L)'
;MPRERSEITCSFGPALVKDGAVLEGIDDVEVDTNFGNHSIQGYQPRTALGYLEDNHYVFVVVDGRDEGYSRGVTMTELAQIMTDLGCQCAYNLDGGGSSAMYFNGSIINQPSNGGERATSDILYIAQGA
;
A
#
# COMPACT_ATOMS: atom_id res chain seq x y z
N MET A 1 25.66 6.99 -23.10
CA MET A 1 25.86 5.98 -22.04
C MET A 1 24.47 5.59 -21.54
N PRO A 2 24.00 4.34 -21.73
CA PRO A 2 22.79 3.87 -21.07
C PRO A 2 23.08 3.77 -19.57
N ARG A 3 22.29 4.42 -18.71
CA ARG A 3 22.38 4.21 -17.26
C ARG A 3 21.89 2.79 -16.96
N GLU A 4 22.65 2.04 -16.16
CA GLU A 4 22.16 0.80 -15.54
C GLU A 4 20.86 1.12 -14.81
N ARG A 5 19.78 0.42 -15.18
CA ARG A 5 18.52 0.47 -14.45
C ARG A 5 18.79 -0.13 -13.07
N SER A 6 18.55 0.62 -12.01
CA SER A 6 18.56 0.07 -10.67
C SER A 6 17.50 -1.04 -10.59
N GLU A 7 17.91 -2.29 -10.42
CA GLU A 7 16.99 -3.38 -10.15
C GLU A 7 16.51 -3.27 -8.70
N ILE A 8 15.34 -2.64 -8.51
CA ILE A 8 14.70 -2.55 -7.19
C ILE A 8 13.92 -3.84 -6.97
N THR A 9 14.38 -4.67 -6.04
CA THR A 9 13.65 -5.87 -5.61
C THR A 9 12.88 -5.55 -4.33
N CYS A 10 11.57 -5.34 -4.48
CA CYS A 10 10.64 -5.22 -3.36
C CYS A 10 9.82 -6.51 -3.26
N SER A 11 10.09 -7.34 -2.24
CA SER A 11 9.30 -8.54 -1.94
C SER A 11 8.20 -8.18 -0.93
N PHE A 12 7.16 -7.51 -1.40
CA PHE A 12 5.91 -7.30 -0.65
C PHE A 12 4.76 -7.95 -1.42
N GLY A 13 3.68 -8.29 -0.73
CA GLY A 13 2.60 -9.10 -1.32
C GLY A 13 1.21 -8.61 -0.93
N PRO A 14 0.24 -8.64 -1.87
CA PRO A 14 0.39 -8.92 -3.31
C PRO A 14 0.93 -7.72 -4.12
N ALA A 15 1.49 -8.00 -5.31
CA ALA A 15 1.76 -6.96 -6.31
C ALA A 15 0.43 -6.41 -6.87
N LEU A 16 0.39 -5.10 -7.09
CA LEU A 16 -0.80 -4.37 -7.55
C LEU A 16 -0.68 -3.96 -9.03
N VAL A 17 0.48 -3.39 -9.38
CA VAL A 17 0.75 -2.83 -10.71
C VAL A 17 2.05 -3.41 -11.22
N LYS A 18 2.07 -3.81 -12.49
CA LYS A 18 3.26 -4.25 -13.21
C LYS A 18 3.26 -3.68 -14.61
N ASP A 19 4.40 -3.13 -15.04
CA ASP A 19 4.55 -2.49 -16.35
C ASP A 19 3.48 -1.41 -16.62
N GLY A 20 3.08 -0.70 -15.57
CA GLY A 20 2.05 0.36 -15.62
C GLY A 20 0.61 -0.14 -15.75
N ALA A 21 0.37 -1.45 -15.61
CA ALA A 21 -0.96 -2.04 -15.70
C ALA A 21 -1.36 -2.75 -14.40
N VAL A 22 -2.66 -2.69 -14.06
CA VAL A 22 -3.26 -3.46 -12.97
C VAL A 22 -3.13 -4.96 -13.30
N LEU A 23 -2.68 -5.75 -12.32
CA LEU A 23 -2.63 -7.21 -12.48
C LEU A 23 -4.03 -7.82 -12.45
N GLU A 24 -4.26 -8.86 -13.25
CA GLU A 24 -5.53 -9.61 -13.22
C GLU A 24 -5.57 -10.56 -12.01
N GLY A 25 -6.76 -10.81 -11.48
CA GLY A 25 -6.97 -11.77 -10.40
C GLY A 25 -6.45 -11.33 -9.02
N ILE A 26 -6.11 -10.05 -8.83
CA ILE A 26 -5.61 -9.53 -7.54
C ILE A 26 -6.60 -9.77 -6.40
N ASP A 27 -7.91 -9.61 -6.67
CA ASP A 27 -8.94 -9.86 -5.66
C ASP A 27 -9.13 -11.35 -5.34
N ASP A 28 -8.65 -12.25 -6.22
CA ASP A 28 -8.69 -13.71 -6.05
C ASP A 28 -7.44 -14.28 -5.39
N VAL A 29 -6.41 -13.46 -5.13
CA VAL A 29 -5.20 -13.89 -4.43
C VAL A 29 -5.54 -14.10 -2.94
N GLU A 30 -5.95 -15.31 -2.56
CA GLU A 30 -6.03 -15.71 -1.16
C GLU A 30 -4.61 -15.85 -0.58
N VAL A 31 -4.15 -14.78 0.07
CA VAL A 31 -3.03 -14.89 1.02
C VAL A 31 -3.62 -15.35 2.35
N ASP A 32 -3.57 -16.66 2.56
CA ASP A 32 -3.76 -17.36 3.84
C ASP A 32 -5.14 -18.02 4.08
N THR A 33 -5.19 -19.35 3.88
CA THR A 33 -6.26 -20.27 4.32
C THR A 33 -6.22 -20.60 5.83
N ASN A 34 -5.47 -19.84 6.64
CA ASN A 34 -5.34 -20.07 8.07
C ASN A 34 -6.54 -19.50 8.84
N PHE A 35 -7.21 -20.37 9.63
CA PHE A 35 -8.30 -19.99 10.53
C PHE A 35 -7.89 -18.85 11.46
N GLY A 36 -8.46 -17.66 11.26
CA GLY A 36 -8.21 -16.48 12.08
C GLY A 36 -7.67 -15.27 11.32
N ASN A 37 -7.30 -15.41 10.03
CA ASN A 37 -6.91 -14.26 9.22
C ASN A 37 -8.16 -13.52 8.70
N HIS A 38 -8.18 -12.18 8.85
CA HIS A 38 -9.22 -11.37 8.24
C HIS A 38 -8.98 -11.37 6.73
N SER A 39 -9.97 -11.82 5.96
CA SER A 39 -9.94 -11.75 4.51
C SER A 39 -9.47 -10.36 4.05
N ILE A 40 -8.40 -10.35 3.24
CA ILE A 40 -7.86 -9.14 2.59
C ILE A 40 -8.81 -8.57 1.52
N GLN A 41 -9.94 -9.24 1.28
CA GLN A 41 -10.95 -8.85 0.31
C GLN A 41 -11.92 -7.81 0.90
N GLY A 42 -12.64 -7.15 -0.02
CA GLY A 42 -13.61 -6.11 0.31
C GLY A 42 -12.98 -4.75 0.61
N TYR A 43 -13.79 -3.85 1.16
CA TYR A 43 -13.38 -2.49 1.47
C TYR A 43 -12.60 -2.46 2.79
N GLN A 44 -11.32 -2.11 2.70
CA GLN A 44 -10.40 -2.11 3.83
C GLN A 44 -9.58 -0.82 3.81
N PRO A 45 -9.09 -0.35 4.97
CA PRO A 45 -7.93 0.54 4.99
C PRO A 45 -6.75 -0.18 4.34
N ARG A 46 -5.98 0.50 3.50
CA ARG A 46 -4.85 -0.11 2.78
C ARG A 46 -3.64 0.82 2.74
N THR A 47 -2.47 0.20 2.61
CA THR A 47 -1.19 0.89 2.47
C THR A 47 -0.50 0.36 1.21
N ALA A 48 0.09 1.22 0.39
CA ALA A 48 0.81 0.82 -0.81
C ALA A 48 2.10 1.63 -1.01
N LEU A 49 3.07 0.98 -1.66
CA LEU A 49 4.29 1.58 -2.17
C LEU A 49 4.29 1.44 -3.70
N GLY A 50 4.52 2.55 -4.38
CA GLY A 50 4.64 2.63 -5.83
C GLY A 50 5.98 3.20 -6.25
N TYR A 51 6.52 2.66 -7.34
CA TYR A 51 7.66 3.18 -8.07
C TYR A 51 7.15 3.83 -9.36
N LEU A 52 7.49 5.09 -9.59
CA LEU A 52 7.14 5.83 -10.80
C LEU A 52 8.31 5.79 -11.79
N GLU A 53 9.46 6.29 -11.36
CA GLU A 53 10.71 6.40 -12.12
C GLU A 53 11.90 6.53 -11.16
N ASP A 54 13.12 6.64 -11.69
CA ASP A 54 14.35 6.68 -10.89
C ASP A 54 14.30 7.73 -9.77
N ASN A 55 14.47 7.26 -8.52
CA ASN A 55 14.39 8.06 -7.29
C ASN A 55 13.02 8.69 -6.99
N HIS A 56 11.96 8.25 -7.67
CA HIS A 56 10.61 8.76 -7.48
C HIS A 56 9.67 7.61 -7.05
N TYR A 57 9.24 7.69 -5.79
CA TYR A 57 8.33 6.75 -5.18
C TYR A 57 7.09 7.48 -4.67
N VAL A 58 5.97 6.76 -4.61
CA VAL A 58 4.75 7.23 -3.96
C VAL A 58 4.33 6.25 -2.88
N PHE A 59 3.89 6.81 -1.76
CA PHE A 59 3.34 6.08 -0.64
C PHE A 59 1.87 6.47 -0.55
N VAL A 60 0.99 5.49 -0.50
CA VAL A 60 -0.45 5.71 -0.41
C VAL A 60 -0.94 5.03 0.85
N VAL A 61 -1.69 5.78 1.66
CA VAL A 61 -2.53 5.23 2.73
C VAL A 61 -3.96 5.63 2.43
N VAL A 62 -4.85 4.63 2.46
CA VAL A 62 -6.30 4.83 2.35
C VAL A 62 -6.90 4.41 3.68
N ASP A 63 -7.56 5.33 4.36
CA ASP A 63 -8.32 5.03 5.58
C ASP A 63 -9.56 4.20 5.25
N GLY A 64 -10.16 3.55 6.24
CA GLY A 64 -11.34 2.71 6.02
C GLY A 64 -12.02 2.28 7.31
N ARG A 65 -13.13 1.55 7.18
CA ARG A 65 -13.98 1.09 8.30
C ARG A 65 -14.53 2.25 9.16
N ASP A 66 -14.67 3.44 8.59
CA ASP A 66 -15.17 4.63 9.27
C ASP A 66 -16.40 5.19 8.51
N GLU A 67 -17.59 5.01 9.09
CA GLU A 67 -18.84 5.44 8.49
C GLU A 67 -18.93 6.97 8.40
N GLY A 68 -19.13 7.48 7.19
CA GLY A 68 -19.22 8.93 6.93
C GLY A 68 -17.87 9.60 6.65
N TYR A 69 -16.76 8.90 6.80
CA TYR A 69 -15.42 9.38 6.44
C TYR A 69 -14.79 8.56 5.31
N SER A 70 -14.53 7.27 5.54
CA SER A 70 -13.97 6.39 4.52
C SER A 70 -14.43 4.95 4.68
N ARG A 71 -15.00 4.41 3.60
CA ARG A 71 -15.33 2.98 3.49
C ARG A 71 -14.08 2.11 3.30
N GLY A 72 -12.93 2.69 2.94
CA GLY A 72 -11.77 1.95 2.44
C GLY A 72 -11.91 1.58 0.97
N VAL A 73 -10.95 0.81 0.45
CA VAL A 73 -10.91 0.43 -0.97
C VAL A 73 -10.76 -1.08 -1.13
N THR A 74 -11.22 -1.62 -2.26
CA THR A 74 -10.85 -2.97 -2.69
C THR A 74 -9.39 -3.01 -3.16
N MET A 75 -8.85 -4.20 -3.39
CA MET A 75 -7.47 -4.31 -3.89
C MET A 75 -7.37 -3.80 -5.33
N THR A 76 -8.38 -4.09 -6.15
CA THR A 76 -8.52 -3.53 -7.51
C THR A 76 -8.63 -1.99 -7.51
N GLU A 77 -9.43 -1.41 -6.60
CA GLU A 77 -9.52 0.05 -6.48
C GLU A 77 -8.17 0.67 -6.08
N LEU A 78 -7.44 0.04 -5.15
CA LEU A 78 -6.08 0.47 -4.79
C LEU A 78 -5.12 0.37 -5.98
N ALA A 79 -5.14 -0.73 -6.74
CA ALA A 79 -4.30 -0.88 -7.93
C ALA A 79 -4.60 0.18 -8.99
N GLN A 80 -5.89 0.55 -9.16
CA GLN A 80 -6.27 1.63 -10.04
C GLN A 80 -5.73 2.98 -9.56
N ILE A 81 -5.83 3.30 -8.26
CA ILE A 81 -5.23 4.52 -7.68
C ILE A 81 -3.73 4.58 -7.99
N MET A 82 -3.00 3.49 -7.79
CA MET A 82 -1.55 3.46 -8.05
C MET A 82 -1.23 3.64 -9.54
N THR A 83 -2.05 3.06 -10.43
CA THR A 83 -1.92 3.22 -11.89
C THR A 83 -2.20 4.66 -12.32
N ASP A 84 -3.26 5.28 -11.78
CA ASP A 84 -3.65 6.66 -12.07
C ASP A 84 -2.60 7.67 -11.57
N LEU A 85 -1.88 7.33 -10.50
CA LEU A 85 -0.72 8.09 -10.01
C LEU A 85 0.55 7.88 -10.87
N GLY A 86 0.49 7.01 -11.88
CA GLY A 86 1.58 6.79 -12.85
C GLY A 86 2.61 5.76 -12.41
N CYS A 87 2.30 4.89 -11.44
CA CYS A 87 3.24 3.87 -10.99
C CYS A 87 3.52 2.84 -12.11
N GLN A 88 4.80 2.57 -12.37
CA GLN A 88 5.23 1.48 -13.24
C GLN A 88 5.12 0.13 -12.52
N CYS A 89 5.44 0.13 -11.22
CA CYS A 89 5.30 -1.01 -10.33
C CYS A 89 4.70 -0.55 -9.01
N ALA A 90 3.79 -1.32 -8.42
CA ALA A 90 3.24 -1.03 -7.10
C ALA A 90 2.93 -2.31 -6.32
N TYR A 91 3.08 -2.24 -5.01
CA TYR A 91 2.85 -3.35 -4.09
C TYR A 91 1.95 -2.92 -2.94
N ASN A 92 1.07 -3.83 -2.52
CA ASN A 92 0.32 -3.68 -1.29
C ASN A 92 1.24 -3.96 -0.09
N LEU A 93 1.11 -3.17 0.95
CA LEU A 93 1.74 -3.35 2.26
C LEU A 93 0.67 -3.75 3.29
N ASP A 94 1.10 -4.02 4.53
CA ASP A 94 0.15 -4.31 5.61
C ASP A 94 -0.88 -3.17 5.77
N GLY A 95 -2.13 -3.56 6.02
CA GLY A 95 -3.29 -2.70 5.98
C GLY A 95 -4.25 -2.91 7.13
N GLY A 96 -5.47 -2.39 7.01
CA GLY A 96 -6.44 -2.44 8.10
C GLY A 96 -6.01 -1.54 9.26
N GLY A 97 -6.10 -2.04 10.50
CA GLY A 97 -5.82 -1.23 11.69
C GLY A 97 -4.36 -0.80 11.87
N SER A 98 -3.43 -1.25 11.00
CA SER A 98 -2.02 -0.82 10.97
C SER A 98 -1.72 0.26 9.92
N SER A 99 -2.69 0.64 9.08
CA SER A 99 -2.52 1.71 8.10
C SER A 99 -2.36 3.07 8.79
N ALA A 100 -1.11 3.55 8.85
CA ALA A 100 -0.76 4.86 9.36
C ALA A 100 0.37 5.49 8.51
N MET A 101 0.27 6.80 8.25
CA MET A 101 1.33 7.58 7.63
C MET A 101 1.74 8.70 8.56
N TYR A 102 3.03 8.77 8.85
CA TYR A 102 3.62 9.80 9.69
C TYR A 102 4.44 10.76 8.83
N PHE A 103 4.16 12.06 8.96
CA PHE A 103 4.86 13.10 8.22
C PHE A 103 5.09 14.31 9.13
N ASN A 104 6.33 14.80 9.18
CA ASN A 104 6.74 16.00 9.93
C ASN A 104 6.28 16.06 11.40
N GLY A 105 6.36 14.94 12.13
CA GLY A 105 6.05 14.93 13.57
C GLY A 105 4.59 14.63 13.91
N SER A 106 3.77 14.23 12.93
CA SER A 106 2.38 13.86 13.17
C SER A 106 1.88 12.78 12.21
N ILE A 107 0.89 12.00 12.66
CA ILE A 107 0.08 11.16 11.78
C ILE A 107 -0.79 12.07 10.91
N ILE A 108 -0.86 11.76 9.61
CA ILE A 108 -1.60 12.57 8.63
C ILE A 108 -2.85 11.88 8.05
N ASN A 109 -3.15 10.65 8.49
CA ASN A 109 -4.38 9.93 8.16
C ASN A 109 -5.21 9.64 9.43
N GLN A 110 -6.39 9.01 9.28
CA GLN A 110 -7.28 8.65 10.39
C GLN A 110 -7.36 7.11 10.55
N PRO A 111 -6.52 6.51 11.42
CA PRO A 111 -6.51 5.07 11.64
C PRO A 111 -7.84 4.54 12.17
N SER A 112 -8.31 3.41 11.62
CA SER A 112 -9.66 2.87 11.85
C SER A 112 -9.98 2.44 13.29
N ASN A 113 -8.99 2.33 14.17
CA ASN A 113 -9.15 1.79 15.53
C ASN A 113 -9.05 2.85 16.64
N GLY A 114 -9.32 4.12 16.32
CA GLY A 114 -9.33 5.22 17.30
C GLY A 114 -7.94 5.68 17.75
N GLY A 115 -6.88 5.31 17.01
CA GLY A 115 -5.50 5.70 17.26
C GLY A 115 -4.49 4.82 16.52
N GLU A 116 -3.21 5.20 16.61
CA GLU A 116 -2.10 4.39 16.11
C GLU A 116 -2.07 3.02 16.79
N ARG A 117 -2.02 1.95 16.00
CA ARG A 117 -1.79 0.60 16.51
C ARG A 117 -0.29 0.33 16.53
N ALA A 118 0.22 -0.29 17.59
CA ALA A 118 1.58 -0.82 17.59
C ALA A 118 1.75 -1.82 16.43
N THR A 119 2.63 -1.48 15.48
CA THR A 119 3.02 -2.34 14.36
C THR A 119 4.39 -2.97 14.66
N SER A 120 4.69 -4.09 14.02
CA SER A 120 5.99 -4.76 14.16
C SER A 120 7.09 -4.06 13.37
N ASP A 121 6.75 -3.56 12.17
CA ASP A 121 7.69 -3.01 11.20
C ASP A 121 7.13 -1.72 10.58
N ILE A 122 8.03 -0.82 10.17
CA ILE A 122 7.72 0.42 9.46
C ILE A 122 8.61 0.57 8.23
N LEU A 123 8.12 1.29 7.23
CA LEU A 123 8.93 1.81 6.14
C LEU A 123 9.25 3.28 6.44
N TYR A 124 10.54 3.59 6.61
CA TYR A 124 11.00 4.91 7.02
C TYR A 124 11.90 5.53 5.97
N ILE A 125 11.58 6.78 5.58
CA ILE A 125 12.41 7.57 4.67
C ILE A 125 13.17 8.59 5.50
N ALA A 126 14.49 8.46 5.48
CA ALA A 126 15.42 9.40 6.10
C ALA A 126 16.45 9.88 5.09
N GLN A 127 16.95 11.08 5.34
CA GLN A 127 18.17 11.54 4.69
C GLN A 127 19.32 10.63 5.14
N GLY A 128 20.01 10.01 4.17
CA GLY A 128 21.15 9.14 4.46
C GLY A 128 22.22 9.88 5.27
N ALA A 129 22.82 9.15 6.22
CA ALA A 129 23.92 9.65 7.06
C ALA A 129 25.15 10.06 6.21
#